data_AF-A0A291LJ19-F1
#
_entry.id   AF-A0A291LJ19-F1
#
_cell.length_a   1.000
_cell.length_b   1.000
_cell.length_c   1.000
_cell.angle_alpha   90.00
_cell.angle_beta   90.00
_cell.angle_gamma   90.00
#
_symmetry.space_group_name_H-M   'P 1'
#
loop_
_entity.id
_entity.type
_entity.pdbx_description
1 polymer ?
#
loop_
_entity_poly.entity_id
_entity_poly.type
_entity_poly.pdbx_seq_one_letter_code
_entity_poly.pdbx_strand_id
1 'polypeptide(L)'
;MKTLTDNHHLGYTFTLFLIHLTINIIAVFVYFCSFRRSLTKKLGECFFRSSATFTFGSRLNNISSFSGGKKYPKLFNIKSNRGYSTNSNSESIKLDPYFVTGLTEAEGCFSIIKNKDTRAKFGMTVMLRFKITMLVNELPLLNAVHSFFGVGYVNVDDKRGTAEYQVRDKRSLGLIKEHFLKYPLRGTKFLDFCDFLQALELMEQNLHRFLHARTSTGPCMKVENNLKLLISLSKGMNSFRKDYSKFPPIHTIKRNSAYIPLSGNYINGFIAGDGSLYLRTKSNFGSMGIQISQHVNNSNLLRELADYFNPNLKVSVHGKESIQITLGGKKLWNEVISKHFIDNPIHGSKGLRLKKLQAIAKILDSGEHLTRRGRALVFKPEYKDRILKIWDEEYAA
;
A
#
# COMPACT_ATOMS: atom_id res chain seq x y z
N MET A 1 -42.89 -55.09 37.35
CA MET A 1 -43.64 -54.02 36.63
C MET A 1 -42.93 -52.66 36.78
N LYS A 2 -41.62 -52.58 36.45
CA LYS A 2 -40.81 -51.35 36.62
C LYS A 2 -39.71 -51.17 35.56
N THR A 3 -39.76 -51.90 34.45
CA THR A 3 -38.70 -51.94 33.41
C THR A 3 -39.19 -51.49 32.02
N LEU A 4 -40.47 -51.08 31.90
CA LEU A 4 -41.06 -50.66 30.62
C LEU A 4 -41.22 -49.14 30.47
N THR A 5 -41.03 -48.35 31.53
CA THR A 5 -41.20 -46.89 31.52
C THR A 5 -39.91 -46.11 31.23
N ASP A 6 -38.73 -46.69 31.46
CA ASP A 6 -37.45 -45.96 31.33
C ASP A 6 -36.93 -45.90 29.87
N ASN A 7 -37.28 -46.88 29.04
CA ASN A 7 -36.86 -46.90 27.62
C ASN A 7 -37.60 -45.86 26.76
N HIS A 8 -38.82 -45.46 27.15
CA HIS A 8 -39.58 -44.43 26.42
C HIS A 8 -39.01 -43.02 26.68
N HIS A 9 -38.54 -42.73 27.88
CA HIS A 9 -37.93 -41.43 28.19
C HIS A 9 -36.57 -41.24 27.52
N LEU A 10 -35.77 -42.30 27.38
CA LEU A 10 -34.47 -42.23 26.72
C LEU A 10 -34.58 -42.01 25.19
N GLY A 11 -35.61 -42.59 24.56
CA GLY A 11 -35.91 -42.36 23.14
C GLY A 11 -36.37 -40.92 22.85
N TYR A 12 -37.16 -40.33 23.75
CA TYR A 12 -37.62 -38.93 23.62
C TYR A 12 -36.49 -37.90 23.82
N THR A 13 -35.58 -38.13 24.76
CA THR A 13 -34.44 -37.22 24.96
C THR A 13 -33.43 -37.30 23.81
N PHE A 14 -33.21 -38.50 23.27
CA PHE A 14 -32.32 -38.69 22.12
C PHE A 14 -32.89 -38.07 20.83
N THR A 15 -34.19 -38.19 20.59
CA THR A 15 -34.84 -37.56 19.43
C THR A 15 -34.82 -36.04 19.52
N LEU A 16 -35.07 -35.46 20.70
CA LEU A 16 -34.95 -34.01 20.93
C LEU A 16 -33.50 -33.50 20.71
N PHE A 17 -32.50 -34.29 21.12
CA PHE A 17 -31.10 -33.97 20.88
C PHE A 17 -30.73 -33.93 19.39
N LEU A 18 -31.21 -34.90 18.61
CA LEU A 18 -31.00 -34.94 17.15
C LEU A 18 -31.70 -33.77 16.44
N ILE A 19 -32.90 -33.39 16.90
CA ILE A 19 -33.61 -32.21 16.38
C ILE A 19 -32.82 -30.92 16.68
N HIS A 20 -32.28 -30.76 17.89
CA HIS A 20 -31.44 -29.60 18.20
C HIS A 20 -30.13 -29.58 17.40
N LEU A 21 -29.50 -30.73 17.16
CA LEU A 21 -28.27 -30.81 16.38
C LEU A 21 -28.53 -30.42 14.92
N THR A 22 -29.62 -30.90 14.33
CA THR A 22 -30.00 -30.57 12.94
C THR A 22 -30.36 -29.09 12.78
N ILE A 23 -31.09 -28.50 13.72
CA ILE A 23 -31.40 -27.05 13.72
C ILE A 23 -30.11 -26.22 13.77
N ASN A 24 -29.14 -26.59 14.61
CA ASN A 24 -27.86 -25.87 14.69
C ASN A 24 -27.03 -25.99 13.41
N ILE A 25 -27.00 -27.16 12.78
CA ILE A 25 -26.32 -27.35 11.48
C ILE A 25 -26.96 -26.49 10.40
N ILE A 26 -28.30 -26.43 10.35
CA ILE A 26 -29.04 -25.59 9.41
C ILE A 26 -28.76 -24.10 9.69
N ALA A 27 -28.73 -23.68 10.95
CA ALA A 27 -28.42 -22.29 11.33
C ALA A 27 -27.00 -21.88 10.90
N VAL A 28 -26.01 -22.75 11.10
CA VAL A 28 -24.63 -22.52 10.62
C VAL A 28 -24.59 -22.45 9.09
N PHE A 29 -25.34 -23.32 8.39
CA PHE A 29 -25.42 -23.31 6.94
C PHE A 29 -26.08 -22.03 6.39
N VAL A 30 -27.18 -21.58 7.01
CA VAL A 30 -27.88 -20.32 6.66
C VAL A 30 -27.00 -19.10 6.94
N TYR A 31 -26.26 -19.12 8.05
CA TYR A 31 -25.27 -18.08 8.36
C TYR A 31 -24.15 -18.06 7.31
N PHE A 32 -23.63 -19.22 6.92
CA PHE A 32 -22.59 -19.35 5.90
C PHE A 32 -23.10 -18.92 4.50
N CYS A 33 -24.35 -19.27 4.15
CA CYS A 33 -25.00 -18.82 2.92
C CYS A 33 -25.22 -17.29 2.91
N SER A 34 -25.66 -16.71 4.02
CA SER A 34 -25.85 -15.26 4.17
C SER A 34 -24.52 -14.50 4.10
N PHE A 35 -23.47 -15.03 4.75
CA PHE A 35 -22.11 -14.50 4.67
C PHE A 35 -21.56 -14.56 3.24
N ARG A 36 -21.74 -15.69 2.53
CA ARG A 36 -21.37 -15.83 1.13
C ARG A 36 -22.13 -14.87 0.23
N ARG A 37 -23.43 -14.64 0.48
CA ARG A 37 -24.28 -13.70 -0.27
C ARG A 37 -23.84 -12.23 -0.07
N SER A 38 -23.42 -11.88 1.15
CA SER A 38 -22.83 -10.58 1.47
C SER A 38 -21.47 -10.37 0.79
N LEU A 39 -20.66 -11.43 0.70
CA LEU A 39 -19.37 -11.40 0.01
C LEU A 39 -19.54 -11.27 -1.52
N THR A 40 -20.51 -12.00 -2.10
CA THR A 40 -20.84 -11.88 -3.54
C THR A 40 -21.46 -10.55 -3.90
N LYS A 41 -22.18 -9.87 -2.99
CA LYS A 41 -22.67 -8.50 -3.22
C LYS A 41 -21.53 -7.47 -3.22
N LYS A 42 -20.55 -7.62 -2.31
CA LYS A 42 -19.36 -6.74 -2.27
C LYS A 42 -18.39 -6.98 -3.43
N LEU A 43 -18.31 -8.19 -3.96
CA LEU A 43 -17.45 -8.54 -5.11
C LEU A 43 -18.16 -8.39 -6.47
N GLY A 44 -19.49 -8.50 -6.51
CA GLY A 44 -20.28 -8.56 -7.75
C GLY A 44 -20.31 -7.25 -8.55
N GLU A 45 -20.12 -6.10 -7.91
CA GLU A 45 -20.09 -4.80 -8.60
C GLU A 45 -18.79 -4.58 -9.42
N CYS A 46 -17.76 -5.42 -9.22
CA CYS A 46 -16.50 -5.34 -9.98
C CYS A 46 -16.40 -6.26 -11.20
N PHE A 47 -17.35 -7.19 -11.41
CA PHE A 47 -17.05 -8.42 -12.18
C PHE A 47 -17.90 -8.76 -13.41
N PHE A 48 -18.86 -7.94 -13.88
CA PHE A 48 -19.67 -8.33 -15.06
C PHE A 48 -19.73 -7.29 -16.19
N ARG A 49 -18.85 -7.47 -17.19
CA ARG A 49 -19.17 -7.60 -18.64
C ARG A 49 -17.88 -7.50 -19.47
N SER A 50 -17.40 -8.64 -19.97
CA SER A 50 -16.62 -8.66 -21.20
C SER A 50 -16.93 -9.96 -21.94
N SER A 51 -17.68 -9.83 -23.03
CA SER A 51 -17.72 -10.83 -24.10
C SER A 51 -16.86 -10.26 -25.23
N ALA A 52 -15.79 -10.98 -25.52
CA ALA A 52 -14.77 -10.61 -26.50
C ALA A 52 -15.24 -10.86 -27.94
N THR A 53 -14.68 -10.10 -28.88
CA THR A 53 -14.26 -10.61 -30.19
C THR A 53 -12.94 -9.93 -30.55
N PHE A 54 -11.86 -10.72 -30.58
CA PHE A 54 -10.49 -10.30 -30.90
C PHE A 54 -10.18 -10.79 -32.32
N THR A 55 -9.67 -9.91 -33.19
CA THR A 55 -9.03 -10.30 -34.45
C THR A 55 -7.55 -9.96 -34.39
N PHE A 56 -6.75 -10.87 -34.94
CA PHE A 56 -5.31 -10.98 -34.80
C PHE A 56 -4.60 -10.05 -35.80
N GLY A 57 -3.55 -9.35 -35.36
CA GLY A 57 -2.73 -8.50 -36.21
C GLY A 57 -1.30 -8.41 -35.69
N SER A 58 -0.43 -9.23 -36.29
CA SER A 58 1.01 -9.29 -36.07
C SER A 58 1.75 -8.04 -36.55
N ARG A 59 2.74 -7.56 -35.79
CA ARG A 59 4.11 -7.31 -36.29
C ARG A 59 5.08 -6.90 -35.18
N LEU A 60 6.22 -7.59 -35.18
CA LEU A 60 7.45 -7.28 -34.46
C LEU A 60 8.07 -5.99 -35.04
N ASN A 61 8.78 -5.22 -34.20
CA ASN A 61 10.15 -4.81 -34.51
C ASN A 61 10.89 -4.18 -33.31
N ASN A 62 12.18 -4.50 -33.29
CA ASN A 62 13.23 -4.17 -32.33
C ASN A 62 13.41 -2.66 -32.11
N ILE A 63 13.68 -2.24 -30.86
CA ILE A 63 14.64 -1.16 -30.58
C ILE A 63 15.43 -1.49 -29.31
N SER A 64 16.73 -1.26 -29.43
CA SER A 64 17.86 -1.55 -28.55
C SER A 64 17.83 -0.87 -27.18
N SER A 65 18.27 -1.61 -26.18
CA SER A 65 18.54 -1.17 -24.81
C SER A 65 19.83 -0.36 -24.73
N PHE A 66 19.76 0.86 -24.21
CA PHE A 66 20.93 1.64 -23.80
C PHE A 66 21.05 1.60 -22.28
N SER A 67 22.03 0.83 -21.79
CA SER A 67 22.34 0.64 -20.38
C SER A 67 23.35 1.70 -19.90
N GLY A 68 22.89 2.69 -19.13
CA GLY A 68 23.75 3.63 -18.41
C GLY A 68 23.75 3.33 -16.91
N GLY A 69 24.72 2.53 -16.45
CA GLY A 69 24.91 2.23 -15.04
C GLY A 69 25.47 3.43 -14.27
N LYS A 70 24.79 3.84 -13.19
CA LYS A 70 25.36 4.74 -12.18
C LYS A 70 25.90 3.92 -11.01
N LYS A 71 27.22 4.03 -10.79
CA LYS A 71 27.97 3.45 -9.67
C LYS A 71 27.68 4.26 -8.40
N TYR A 72 27.35 3.59 -7.30
CA TYR A 72 27.32 4.18 -5.94
C TYR A 72 28.62 3.82 -5.19
N PRO A 73 29.16 4.71 -4.34
CA PRO A 73 30.38 4.44 -3.59
C PRO A 73 30.13 3.40 -2.49
N LYS A 74 31.07 2.46 -2.34
CA LYS A 74 31.18 1.57 -1.18
C LYS A 74 31.55 2.40 0.04
N LEU A 75 30.80 2.30 1.13
CA LEU A 75 31.27 2.51 2.51
C LEU A 75 30.17 2.04 3.47
N PHE A 76 30.44 0.96 4.20
CA PHE A 76 30.28 0.79 5.65
C PHE A 76 30.51 -0.69 5.96
N ASN A 77 31.69 -0.96 6.52
CA ASN A 77 32.12 -2.29 6.94
C ASN A 77 31.78 -2.44 8.42
N ILE A 78 30.55 -2.86 8.74
CA ILE A 78 30.19 -3.21 10.11
C ILE A 78 30.38 -4.71 10.23
N LYS A 79 31.43 -5.11 10.96
CA LYS A 79 31.65 -6.50 11.37
C LYS A 79 30.42 -6.96 12.16
N SER A 80 29.72 -7.96 11.64
CA SER A 80 28.60 -8.60 12.34
C SER A 80 29.14 -9.43 13.49
N ASN A 81 28.81 -9.04 14.73
CA ASN A 81 28.59 -10.01 15.78
C ASN A 81 27.80 -9.42 16.96
N ARG A 82 26.92 -10.28 17.49
CA ARG A 82 26.17 -10.23 18.76
C ARG A 82 24.75 -9.68 18.67
N GLY A 83 23.84 -10.52 19.17
CA GLY A 83 22.40 -10.28 19.24
C GLY A 83 22.06 -9.11 20.14
N TYR A 84 21.03 -8.38 19.74
CA TYR A 84 20.47 -7.31 20.56
C TYR A 84 19.34 -7.87 21.39
N SER A 85 19.59 -8.00 22.69
CA SER A 85 18.56 -7.82 23.70
C SER A 85 18.18 -6.34 23.68
N THR A 86 16.95 -6.03 23.27
CA THR A 86 16.43 -4.65 23.31
C THR A 86 15.69 -4.45 24.61
N ASN A 87 16.38 -3.90 25.61
CA ASN A 87 15.72 -3.18 26.69
C ASN A 87 15.93 -1.69 26.43
N SER A 88 15.05 -1.12 25.62
CA SER A 88 14.79 0.31 25.60
C SER A 88 13.29 0.49 25.55
N ASN A 89 12.75 1.26 26.50
CA ASN A 89 11.38 1.75 26.47
C ASN A 89 11.20 2.73 25.30
N SER A 90 11.34 2.25 24.06
CA SER A 90 10.84 2.98 22.89
C SER A 90 9.35 2.69 22.82
N GLU A 91 8.53 3.73 22.96
CA GLU A 91 7.11 3.61 22.68
C GLU A 91 6.95 3.04 21.27
N SER A 92 6.40 1.83 21.18
CA SER A 92 6.18 1.17 19.90
C SER A 92 5.27 2.05 19.04
N ILE A 93 5.75 2.48 17.86
CA ILE A 93 4.98 3.29 16.92
C ILE A 93 3.68 2.54 16.59
N LYS A 94 2.54 3.08 17.04
CA LYS A 94 1.22 2.53 16.72
C LYS A 94 0.73 3.14 15.42
N LEU A 95 0.71 2.34 14.36
CA LEU A 95 0.28 2.80 13.04
C LEU A 95 -1.24 2.75 12.88
N ASP A 96 -1.80 3.82 12.32
CA ASP A 96 -3.18 3.84 11.86
C ASP A 96 -3.35 2.97 10.59
N PRO A 97 -4.46 2.21 10.44
CA PRO A 97 -4.66 1.39 9.25
C PRO A 97 -4.63 2.16 7.94
N TYR A 98 -5.22 3.37 7.88
CA TYR A 98 -5.17 4.20 6.70
C TYR A 98 -3.75 4.72 6.43
N PHE A 99 -2.95 4.97 7.46
CA PHE A 99 -1.52 5.28 7.28
C PHE A 99 -0.80 4.14 6.57
N VAL A 100 -1.00 2.89 7.00
CA VAL A 100 -0.42 1.72 6.34
C VAL A 100 -0.90 1.58 4.90
N THR A 101 -2.18 1.87 4.63
CA THR A 101 -2.72 1.90 3.27
C THR A 101 -2.05 2.97 2.41
N GLY A 102 -1.90 4.19 2.93
CA GLY A 102 -1.25 5.30 2.22
C GLY A 102 0.23 5.02 1.95
N LEU A 103 0.95 4.48 2.92
CA LEU A 103 2.35 4.07 2.76
C LEU A 103 2.48 2.96 1.72
N THR A 104 1.54 2.01 1.71
CA THR A 104 1.49 0.97 0.68
C THR A 104 1.16 1.56 -0.69
N GLU A 105 0.30 2.57 -0.78
CA GLU A 105 0.02 3.27 -2.04
C GLU A 105 1.27 3.97 -2.60
N ALA A 106 2.20 4.41 -1.76
CA ALA A 106 3.48 4.95 -2.22
C ALA A 106 4.51 3.83 -2.53
N GLU A 107 4.88 3.03 -1.53
CA GLU A 107 6.07 2.15 -1.54
C GLU A 107 5.75 0.65 -1.65
N GLY A 108 4.47 0.30 -1.65
CA GLY A 108 4.01 -1.08 -1.69
C GLY A 108 4.13 -1.73 -3.07
N CYS A 109 4.28 -3.06 -3.08
CA CYS A 109 4.28 -3.85 -4.29
C CYS A 109 3.57 -5.20 -4.07
N PHE A 110 2.58 -5.47 -4.92
CA PHE A 110 1.93 -6.77 -5.04
C PHE A 110 2.52 -7.49 -6.25
N SER A 111 2.95 -8.74 -6.09
CA SER A 111 3.65 -9.49 -7.13
C SER A 111 3.20 -10.93 -7.22
N ILE A 112 3.05 -11.40 -8.46
CA ILE A 112 2.99 -12.83 -8.80
C ILE A 112 4.36 -13.22 -9.35
N ILE A 113 5.13 -13.95 -8.55
CA ILE A 113 6.49 -14.39 -8.84
C ILE A 113 6.44 -15.74 -9.52
N LYS A 114 7.21 -15.88 -10.59
CA LYS A 114 7.27 -17.09 -11.43
C LYS A 114 8.72 -17.56 -11.46
N ASN A 115 9.00 -18.73 -10.91
CA ASN A 115 10.34 -19.31 -10.89
C ASN A 115 10.37 -20.57 -11.74
N LYS A 116 11.40 -20.72 -12.58
CA LYS A 116 11.64 -21.99 -13.29
C LYS A 116 12.00 -23.05 -12.25
N ASP A 117 11.28 -24.17 -12.28
CA ASP A 117 11.53 -25.30 -11.38
C ASP A 117 11.29 -26.61 -12.14
N THR A 118 12.37 -27.30 -12.48
CA THR A 118 12.33 -28.55 -13.24
C THR A 118 11.65 -29.68 -12.46
N ARG A 119 11.53 -29.57 -11.13
CA ARG A 119 10.85 -30.55 -10.28
C ARG A 119 9.35 -30.28 -10.19
N ALA A 120 8.92 -29.06 -10.51
CA ALA A 120 7.50 -28.73 -10.52
C ALA A 120 6.82 -29.37 -11.74
N LYS A 121 5.58 -29.81 -11.56
CA LYS A 121 4.77 -30.49 -12.60
C LYS A 121 4.69 -29.74 -13.93
N PHE A 122 4.80 -28.42 -13.90
CA PHE A 122 4.73 -27.53 -15.06
C PHE A 122 6.05 -26.86 -15.40
N GLY A 123 7.18 -27.35 -14.87
CA GLY A 123 8.49 -26.71 -15.05
C GLY A 123 8.63 -25.34 -14.37
N MET A 124 7.65 -24.96 -13.55
CA MET A 124 7.53 -23.63 -12.94
C MET A 124 6.81 -23.70 -11.59
N THR A 125 7.28 -22.89 -10.63
CA THR A 125 6.55 -22.57 -9.40
C THR A 125 6.05 -21.13 -9.44
N VAL A 126 4.86 -20.92 -8.90
CA VAL A 126 4.25 -19.60 -8.77
C VAL A 126 4.08 -19.28 -7.29
N MET A 127 4.47 -18.07 -6.90
CA MET A 127 4.38 -17.57 -5.53
C MET A 127 3.80 -16.16 -5.54
N LEU A 128 3.07 -15.82 -4.50
CA LEU A 128 2.57 -14.48 -4.28
C LEU A 128 3.46 -13.76 -3.27
N ARG A 129 3.66 -12.46 -3.48
CA ARG A 129 4.40 -11.62 -2.55
C ARG A 129 3.74 -10.25 -2.44
N PHE A 130 3.53 -9.83 -1.19
CA PHE A 130 3.35 -8.44 -0.83
C PHE A 130 4.66 -7.93 -0.22
N LYS A 131 5.07 -6.72 -0.57
CA LYS A 131 6.22 -6.07 0.08
C LYS A 131 6.12 -4.55 0.12
N ILE A 132 6.82 -3.95 1.07
CA ILE A 132 7.11 -2.51 1.13
C ILE A 132 8.64 -2.38 1.19
N THR A 133 9.22 -1.62 0.27
CA THR A 133 10.67 -1.40 0.20
C THR A 133 10.97 0.06 0.51
N MET A 134 11.89 0.32 1.45
CA MET A 134 12.31 1.67 1.82
C MET A 134 13.83 1.71 2.01
N LEU A 135 14.40 2.90 2.23
CA LEU A 135 15.81 3.05 2.60
C LEU A 135 16.08 2.48 4.00
N VAL A 136 17.32 2.09 4.29
CA VAL A 136 17.69 1.46 5.58
C VAL A 136 17.42 2.37 6.78
N ASN A 137 17.51 3.68 6.63
CA ASN A 137 17.16 4.62 7.69
C ASN A 137 15.67 4.62 8.06
N GLU A 138 14.81 4.01 7.24
CA GLU A 138 13.38 3.81 7.50
C GLU A 138 13.09 2.45 8.16
N LEU A 139 14.13 1.71 8.58
CA LEU A 139 13.96 0.42 9.26
C LEU A 139 13.02 0.48 10.49
N PRO A 140 13.03 1.53 11.35
CA PRO A 140 12.05 1.64 12.43
C PRO A 140 10.60 1.68 11.93
N LEU A 141 10.34 2.35 10.80
CA LEU A 141 9.01 2.41 10.21
C LEU A 141 8.59 1.04 9.62
N LEU A 142 9.51 0.33 8.96
CA LEU A 142 9.25 -1.02 8.47
C LEU A 142 8.99 -2.02 9.60
N ASN A 143 9.70 -1.90 10.72
CA ASN A 143 9.46 -2.69 11.94
C ASN A 143 8.09 -2.37 12.56
N ALA A 144 7.66 -1.11 12.51
CA ALA A 144 6.31 -0.72 12.92
C ALA A 144 5.24 -1.32 11.99
N VAL A 145 5.47 -1.38 10.67
CA VAL A 145 4.57 -2.06 9.72
C VAL A 145 4.51 -3.57 9.99
N HIS A 146 5.65 -4.21 10.24
CA HIS A 146 5.70 -5.62 10.64
C HIS A 146 4.91 -5.87 11.92
N SER A 147 5.08 -5.01 12.93
CA SER A 147 4.34 -5.09 14.19
C SER A 147 2.83 -4.85 14.01
N PHE A 148 2.44 -3.95 13.10
CA PHE A 148 1.05 -3.67 12.76
C PHE A 148 0.34 -4.89 12.15
N PHE A 149 0.98 -5.57 11.20
CA PHE A 149 0.40 -6.77 10.59
C PHE A 149 0.56 -8.03 11.45
N GLY A 150 1.59 -8.08 12.31
CA GLY A 150 1.91 -9.23 13.16
C GLY A 150 2.40 -10.46 12.39
N VAL A 151 2.68 -10.32 11.09
CA VAL A 151 3.10 -11.40 10.19
C VAL A 151 4.16 -10.90 9.21
N GLY A 152 4.79 -11.83 8.48
CA GLY A 152 5.85 -11.52 7.54
C GLY A 152 7.22 -11.42 8.21
N TYR A 153 8.15 -10.75 7.55
CA TYR A 153 9.49 -10.51 8.07
C TYR A 153 10.09 -9.25 7.42
N VAL A 154 11.10 -8.68 8.07
CA VAL A 154 11.87 -7.54 7.56
C VAL A 154 13.27 -7.99 7.20
N ASN A 155 13.69 -7.71 5.96
CA ASN A 155 15.04 -7.98 5.47
C ASN A 155 15.78 -6.68 5.19
N VAL A 156 17.08 -6.68 5.46
CA VAL A 156 17.97 -5.56 5.14
C VAL A 156 18.91 -5.99 4.02
N ASP A 157 19.03 -5.16 2.99
CA ASP A 157 20.04 -5.27 1.93
C ASP A 157 21.04 -4.10 2.09
N ASP A 158 22.07 -4.34 2.88
CA ASP A 158 23.13 -3.36 3.17
C ASP A 158 23.87 -2.92 1.90
N LYS A 159 23.97 -3.81 0.89
CA LYS A 159 24.67 -3.48 -0.37
C LYS A 159 23.90 -2.44 -1.18
N ARG A 160 22.57 -2.47 -1.10
CA ARG A 160 21.69 -1.53 -1.79
C ARG A 160 21.27 -0.34 -0.92
N GLY A 161 21.55 -0.39 0.38
CA GLY A 161 21.08 0.62 1.33
C GLY A 161 19.57 0.63 1.48
N THR A 162 18.91 -0.51 1.25
CA THR A 162 17.45 -0.67 1.33
C THR A 162 17.05 -1.72 2.35
N ALA A 163 15.89 -1.55 2.97
CA ALA A 163 15.23 -2.57 3.76
C ALA A 163 13.84 -2.87 3.16
N GLU A 164 13.35 -4.09 3.35
CA GLU A 164 12.04 -4.51 2.86
C GLU A 164 11.26 -5.34 3.88
N TYR A 165 10.04 -4.91 4.16
CA TYR A 165 9.03 -5.74 4.80
C TYR A 165 8.37 -6.63 3.75
N GLN A 166 8.24 -7.94 4.01
CA GLN A 166 7.74 -8.91 3.05
C GLN A 166 6.77 -9.93 3.68
N VAL A 167 5.73 -10.27 2.92
CA VAL A 167 4.81 -11.37 3.21
C VAL A 167 4.70 -12.26 1.97
N ARG A 168 4.93 -13.57 2.15
CA ARG A 168 4.93 -14.57 1.06
C ARG A 168 4.07 -15.79 1.34
N ASP A 169 3.86 -16.13 2.61
CA ASP A 169 3.08 -17.31 2.94
C ASP A 169 1.58 -17.04 2.77
N LYS A 170 0.86 -18.08 2.35
CA LYS A 170 -0.56 -17.99 2.01
C LYS A 170 -1.45 -17.54 3.17
N ARG A 171 -1.15 -17.97 4.40
CA ARG A 171 -1.97 -17.64 5.58
C ARG A 171 -1.88 -16.15 5.90
N SER A 172 -0.65 -15.63 5.98
CA SER A 172 -0.39 -14.22 6.24
C SER A 172 -0.89 -13.31 5.12
N LEU A 173 -0.82 -13.76 3.87
CA LEU A 173 -1.41 -13.02 2.73
C LEU A 173 -2.93 -12.87 2.86
N GLY A 174 -3.61 -13.76 3.58
CA GLY A 174 -5.03 -13.59 3.95
C GLY A 174 -5.26 -12.33 4.79
N LEU A 175 -4.40 -12.04 5.76
CA LEU A 175 -4.47 -10.82 6.58
C LEU A 175 -4.19 -9.55 5.76
N ILE A 176 -3.25 -9.63 4.81
CA ILE A 176 -2.99 -8.55 3.85
C ILE A 176 -4.24 -8.27 3.01
N LYS A 177 -4.89 -9.32 2.50
CA LYS A 177 -6.17 -9.23 1.78
C LYS A 177 -7.25 -8.56 2.63
N GLU A 178 -7.45 -9.00 3.88
CA GLU A 178 -8.47 -8.44 4.77
C GLU A 178 -8.25 -6.95 5.04
N HIS A 179 -6.99 -6.53 5.25
CA HIS A 179 -6.65 -5.12 5.45
C HIS A 179 -7.07 -4.27 4.25
N PHE A 180 -6.62 -4.60 3.03
CA PHE A 180 -6.89 -3.77 1.85
C PHE A 180 -8.32 -3.90 1.31
N LEU A 181 -9.09 -4.91 1.73
CA LEU A 181 -10.55 -4.93 1.52
C LEU A 181 -11.28 -3.96 2.46
N LYS A 182 -10.77 -3.76 3.68
CA LYS A 182 -11.36 -2.85 4.67
C LYS A 182 -10.88 -1.40 4.51
N TYR A 183 -9.63 -1.21 4.14
CA TYR A 183 -8.96 0.06 3.92
C TYR A 183 -8.40 0.09 2.49
N PRO A 184 -9.24 0.41 1.49
CA PRO A 184 -8.88 0.20 0.09
C PRO A 184 -7.89 1.24 -0.43
N LEU A 185 -6.96 0.76 -1.25
CA LEU A 185 -6.08 1.56 -2.09
C LEU A 185 -6.90 2.41 -3.07
N ARG A 186 -6.36 3.54 -3.50
CA ARG A 186 -7.07 4.55 -4.31
C ARG A 186 -6.41 4.81 -5.67
N GLY A 187 -5.11 4.56 -5.79
CA GLY A 187 -4.32 4.75 -7.01
C GLY A 187 -4.30 3.53 -7.92
N THR A 188 -3.42 3.53 -8.91
CA THR A 188 -3.24 2.43 -9.86
C THR A 188 -2.87 1.11 -9.17
N LYS A 189 -2.29 1.18 -7.97
CA LYS A 189 -1.95 -0.01 -7.17
C LYS A 189 -3.17 -0.79 -6.71
N PHE A 190 -4.34 -0.15 -6.63
CA PHE A 190 -5.60 -0.84 -6.42
C PHE A 190 -5.86 -1.90 -7.50
N LEU A 191 -5.51 -1.61 -8.76
CA LEU A 191 -5.66 -2.56 -9.86
C LEU A 191 -4.71 -3.75 -9.70
N ASP A 192 -3.48 -3.48 -9.22
CA ASP A 192 -2.51 -4.54 -8.91
C ASP A 192 -2.99 -5.40 -7.74
N PHE A 193 -3.57 -4.80 -6.72
CA PHE A 193 -4.18 -5.52 -5.62
C PHE A 193 -5.36 -6.39 -6.10
N CYS A 194 -6.22 -5.90 -7.01
CA CYS A 194 -7.31 -6.69 -7.59
C CYS A 194 -6.83 -7.92 -8.38
N ASP A 195 -5.76 -7.78 -9.18
CA ASP A 195 -5.17 -8.92 -9.90
C ASP A 195 -4.45 -9.87 -8.92
N PHE A 196 -3.83 -9.34 -7.88
CA PHE A 196 -3.24 -10.12 -6.80
C PHE A 196 -4.28 -10.92 -6.02
N LEU A 197 -5.46 -10.36 -5.75
CA LEU A 197 -6.57 -11.06 -5.09
C LEU A 197 -7.08 -12.23 -5.92
N GLN A 198 -7.28 -12.02 -7.23
CA GLN A 198 -7.66 -13.10 -8.15
C GLN A 198 -6.63 -14.23 -8.12
N ALA A 199 -5.34 -13.88 -8.13
CA ALA A 199 -4.28 -14.87 -8.02
C ALA A 199 -4.30 -15.59 -6.65
N LEU A 200 -4.51 -14.86 -5.55
CA LEU A 200 -4.59 -15.43 -4.21
C LEU A 200 -5.74 -16.43 -4.08
N GLU A 201 -6.91 -16.13 -4.65
CA GLU A 201 -8.07 -17.02 -4.63
C GLU A 201 -7.81 -18.34 -5.39
N LEU A 202 -7.13 -18.26 -6.55
CA LEU A 202 -6.70 -19.46 -7.29
C LEU A 202 -5.67 -20.29 -6.51
N MET A 203 -4.77 -19.61 -5.76
CA MET A 203 -3.81 -20.26 -4.88
C MET A 203 -4.49 -20.85 -3.64
N GLU A 204 -5.56 -20.22 -3.15
CA GLU A 204 -6.35 -20.65 -2.00
C GLU A 204 -7.06 -21.97 -2.24
N GLN A 205 -7.70 -22.08 -3.39
CA GLN A 205 -8.45 -23.25 -3.82
C GLN A 205 -7.54 -24.38 -4.37
N ASN A 206 -6.21 -24.20 -4.33
CA ASN A 206 -5.22 -25.10 -4.92
C ASN A 206 -5.40 -25.34 -6.44
N LEU A 207 -6.16 -24.49 -7.12
CA LEU A 207 -6.50 -24.61 -8.53
C LEU A 207 -5.33 -24.37 -9.48
N HIS A 208 -4.23 -23.83 -8.97
CA HIS A 208 -2.93 -23.74 -9.64
C HIS A 208 -2.18 -25.08 -9.74
N ARG A 209 -2.56 -26.10 -8.94
CA ARG A 209 -1.89 -27.41 -8.86
C ARG A 209 -2.64 -28.56 -9.52
N PHE A 210 -3.97 -28.49 -9.60
CA PHE A 210 -4.76 -29.56 -10.20
C PHE A 210 -4.35 -29.78 -11.64
N LEU A 211 -4.31 -31.02 -12.15
CA LEU A 211 -4.18 -31.35 -13.58
C LEU A 211 -5.41 -32.14 -14.08
N HIS A 212 -6.14 -32.84 -13.21
CA HIS A 212 -7.26 -33.70 -13.61
C HIS A 212 -8.28 -33.85 -12.47
N ALA A 213 -9.55 -33.58 -12.73
CA ALA A 213 -10.57 -34.56 -12.36
C ALA A 213 -10.57 -35.57 -13.53
N ARG A 214 -10.38 -36.87 -13.27
CA ARG A 214 -10.60 -37.88 -14.32
C ARG A 214 -12.10 -37.86 -14.64
N THR A 215 -12.48 -37.27 -15.76
CA THR A 215 -13.76 -37.56 -16.40
C THR A 215 -13.48 -38.48 -17.57
N SER A 216 -14.24 -39.56 -17.68
CA SER A 216 -14.07 -40.63 -18.65
C SER A 216 -14.32 -40.21 -20.11
N THR A 217 -14.59 -38.94 -20.38
CA THR A 217 -15.06 -38.45 -21.68
C THR A 217 -14.51 -37.05 -21.98
N GLY A 218 -13.47 -36.94 -22.82
CA GLY A 218 -13.10 -35.70 -23.54
C GLY A 218 -11.92 -34.85 -22.99
N PRO A 219 -11.37 -33.93 -23.81
CA PRO A 219 -10.03 -33.39 -23.64
C PRO A 219 -9.88 -32.39 -22.48
N CYS A 220 -8.71 -32.47 -21.86
CA CYS A 220 -8.29 -31.88 -20.60
C CYS A 220 -8.00 -30.38 -20.73
N MET A 221 -8.95 -29.50 -20.40
CA MET A 221 -8.83 -28.05 -20.72
C MET A 221 -9.03 -27.08 -19.54
N LYS A 222 -8.93 -27.52 -18.27
CA LYS A 222 -9.24 -26.64 -17.10
C LYS A 222 -8.03 -26.06 -16.36
N VAL A 223 -6.86 -26.67 -16.46
CA VAL A 223 -5.71 -26.38 -15.58
C VAL A 223 -4.66 -25.51 -16.24
N GLU A 224 -4.34 -25.83 -17.49
CA GLU A 224 -3.43 -25.01 -18.31
C GLU A 224 -3.93 -23.56 -18.35
N ASN A 225 -5.26 -23.38 -18.32
CA ASN A 225 -5.91 -22.08 -18.25
C ASN A 225 -5.60 -21.29 -16.96
N ASN A 226 -5.52 -21.94 -15.80
CA ASN A 226 -5.26 -21.23 -14.53
C ASN A 226 -3.79 -20.80 -14.42
N LEU A 227 -2.84 -21.62 -14.86
CA LEU A 227 -1.43 -21.21 -14.91
C LEU A 227 -1.20 -20.11 -15.95
N LYS A 228 -1.81 -20.24 -17.14
CA LYS A 228 -1.81 -19.17 -18.16
C LYS A 228 -2.42 -17.87 -17.62
N LEU A 229 -3.50 -17.98 -16.85
CA LEU A 229 -4.14 -16.83 -16.20
C LEU A 229 -3.19 -16.16 -15.20
N LEU A 230 -2.56 -16.91 -14.28
CA LEU A 230 -1.58 -16.37 -13.33
C LEU A 230 -0.41 -15.66 -14.05
N ILE A 231 0.06 -16.23 -15.15
CA ILE A 231 1.10 -15.61 -15.99
C ILE A 231 0.60 -14.32 -16.65
N SER A 232 -0.64 -14.31 -17.14
CA SER A 232 -1.27 -13.15 -17.77
C SER A 232 -1.48 -12.02 -16.77
N LEU A 233 -2.03 -12.31 -15.59
CA LEU A 233 -2.15 -11.37 -14.47
C LEU A 233 -0.78 -10.76 -14.13
N SER A 234 0.23 -11.62 -13.91
CA SER A 234 1.60 -11.18 -13.62
C SER A 234 2.18 -10.22 -14.67
N LYS A 235 1.82 -10.38 -15.96
CA LYS A 235 2.26 -9.50 -17.06
C LYS A 235 1.50 -8.18 -17.12
N GLY A 236 0.32 -8.09 -16.49
CA GLY A 236 -0.52 -6.89 -16.46
C GLY A 236 -0.38 -6.04 -15.20
N MET A 237 0.48 -6.41 -14.25
CA MET A 237 0.63 -5.74 -12.96
C MET A 237 1.82 -4.78 -12.87
N ASN A 238 1.75 -3.84 -11.92
CA ASN A 238 2.77 -2.86 -11.57
C ASN A 238 3.20 -2.04 -12.80
N SER A 239 4.52 -1.86 -13.02
CA SER A 239 5.08 -1.12 -14.15
C SER A 239 4.75 -1.71 -15.52
N PHE A 240 4.24 -2.94 -15.60
CA PHE A 240 3.83 -3.57 -16.86
C PHE A 240 2.37 -3.27 -17.24
N ARG A 241 1.62 -2.61 -16.35
CA ARG A 241 0.18 -2.37 -16.55
C ARG A 241 -0.09 -1.39 -17.69
N LYS A 242 -0.94 -1.84 -18.62
CA LYS A 242 -1.48 -1.04 -19.73
C LYS A 242 -3.00 -0.90 -19.70
N ASP A 243 -3.69 -1.79 -18.99
CA ASP A 243 -5.14 -1.77 -18.84
C ASP A 243 -5.53 -0.97 -17.59
N TYR A 244 -6.26 0.12 -17.83
CA TYR A 244 -6.82 1.02 -16.82
C TYR A 244 -8.35 1.13 -16.94
N SER A 245 -9.00 0.18 -17.63
CA SER A 245 -10.45 0.18 -17.87
C SER A 245 -11.30 0.25 -16.60
N LYS A 246 -10.78 -0.25 -15.47
CA LYS A 246 -11.43 -0.23 -14.16
C LYS A 246 -11.01 0.96 -13.27
N PHE A 247 -10.42 2.00 -13.84
CA PHE A 247 -9.93 3.19 -13.13
C PHE A 247 -10.77 4.44 -13.45
N PRO A 248 -11.04 5.34 -12.48
CA PRO A 248 -10.69 5.24 -11.06
C PRO A 248 -11.52 4.19 -10.32
N PRO A 249 -11.05 3.69 -9.16
CA PRO A 249 -11.81 2.77 -8.33
C PRO A 249 -13.15 3.40 -7.91
N ILE A 250 -14.22 2.62 -7.88
CA ILE A 250 -15.58 3.14 -7.64
C ILE A 250 -15.70 3.88 -6.30
N HIS A 251 -14.95 3.46 -5.27
CA HIS A 251 -14.96 4.06 -3.94
C HIS A 251 -14.25 5.41 -3.86
N THR A 252 -13.62 5.87 -4.93
CA THR A 252 -13.02 7.21 -4.99
C THR A 252 -13.92 8.25 -5.68
N ILE A 253 -15.01 7.80 -6.30
CA ILE A 253 -15.94 8.66 -7.03
C ILE A 253 -16.95 9.28 -6.04
N LYS A 254 -16.82 10.57 -5.71
CA LYS A 254 -17.66 11.30 -4.72
C LYS A 254 -19.18 11.12 -4.86
N ARG A 255 -19.67 10.90 -6.08
CA ARG A 255 -21.09 10.73 -6.43
C ARG A 255 -21.58 9.28 -6.41
N ASN A 256 -20.70 8.32 -6.14
CA ASN A 256 -21.03 6.90 -6.04
C ASN A 256 -21.41 6.54 -4.59
N SER A 257 -22.34 5.61 -4.39
CA SER A 257 -22.77 5.16 -3.06
C SER A 257 -21.68 4.43 -2.28
N ALA A 258 -20.70 3.85 -2.97
CA ALA A 258 -19.52 3.20 -2.38
C ALA A 258 -18.39 4.19 -2.06
N TYR A 259 -18.61 5.51 -2.18
CA TYR A 259 -17.59 6.52 -1.92
C TYR A 259 -17.04 6.44 -0.49
N ILE A 260 -15.71 6.42 -0.39
CA ILE A 260 -14.97 6.47 0.86
C ILE A 260 -14.17 7.79 0.88
N PRO A 261 -14.46 8.70 1.82
CA PRO A 261 -13.70 9.93 2.00
C PRO A 261 -12.20 9.67 2.23
N LEU A 262 -11.36 10.59 1.75
CA LEU A 262 -9.92 10.51 1.94
C LEU A 262 -9.57 10.79 3.42
N SER A 263 -8.85 9.87 4.06
CA SER A 263 -8.41 9.99 5.45
C SER A 263 -7.12 10.81 5.56
N GLY A 264 -6.98 11.65 6.59
CA GLY A 264 -5.73 12.38 6.84
C GLY A 264 -4.55 11.45 7.13
N ASN A 265 -4.78 10.34 7.84
CA ASN A 265 -3.77 9.31 8.08
C ASN A 265 -3.30 8.64 6.77
N TYR A 266 -4.21 8.42 5.82
CA TYR A 266 -3.84 7.94 4.48
C TYR A 266 -2.88 8.89 3.79
N ILE A 267 -3.18 10.19 3.83
CA ILE A 267 -2.33 11.22 3.22
C ILE A 267 -0.94 11.18 3.83
N ASN A 268 -0.82 11.05 5.14
CA ASN A 268 0.49 11.01 5.81
C ASN A 268 1.25 9.73 5.61
N GLY A 269 0.58 8.59 5.44
CA GLY A 269 1.21 7.37 4.94
C GLY A 269 1.77 7.56 3.54
N PHE A 270 1.00 8.20 2.66
CA PHE A 270 1.41 8.48 1.28
C PHE A 270 2.60 9.46 1.23
N ILE A 271 2.55 10.55 2.00
CA ILE A 271 3.66 11.50 2.14
C ILE A 271 4.90 10.81 2.72
N ALA A 272 4.73 9.87 3.67
CA ALA A 272 5.83 9.09 4.23
C ALA A 272 6.63 8.32 3.16
N GLY A 273 6.00 7.88 2.07
CA GLY A 273 6.67 7.26 0.90
C GLY A 273 7.05 8.25 -0.21
N ASP A 274 6.06 8.89 -0.83
CA ASP A 274 6.23 9.69 -2.07
C ASP A 274 6.36 11.21 -1.82
N GLY A 275 6.17 11.66 -0.57
CA GLY A 275 6.26 13.07 -0.22
C GLY A 275 7.70 13.59 -0.13
N SER A 276 7.90 14.86 -0.49
CA SER A 276 9.15 15.59 -0.33
C SER A 276 8.93 16.86 0.48
N LEU A 277 9.46 16.89 1.70
CA LEU A 277 9.43 18.06 2.58
C LEU A 277 10.67 18.91 2.32
N TYR A 278 10.48 20.15 1.89
CA TYR A 278 11.58 21.00 1.40
C TYR A 278 11.64 22.36 2.10
N LEU A 279 12.86 22.87 2.16
CA LEU A 279 13.21 24.25 2.48
C LEU A 279 14.15 24.75 1.37
N ARG A 280 13.89 25.93 0.82
CA ARG A 280 14.81 26.61 -0.09
C ARG A 280 15.87 27.37 0.71
N THR A 281 17.13 26.98 0.52
CA THR A 281 18.30 27.54 1.23
C THR A 281 19.14 28.50 0.37
N LYS A 282 18.82 28.63 -0.91
CA LYS A 282 19.51 29.51 -1.88
C LYS A 282 18.59 30.63 -2.35
N SER A 283 18.11 30.54 -3.60
CA SER A 283 17.10 31.47 -4.12
C SER A 283 15.76 31.28 -3.42
N ASN A 284 15.07 32.39 -3.16
CA ASN A 284 13.82 32.43 -2.38
C ASN A 284 13.99 31.76 -1.00
N PHE A 285 15.05 32.15 -0.29
CA PHE A 285 15.40 31.63 1.03
C PHE A 285 14.20 31.67 1.99
N GLY A 286 14.00 30.59 2.74
CA GLY A 286 12.89 30.46 3.69
C GLY A 286 11.59 29.96 3.07
N SER A 287 11.49 29.89 1.74
CA SER A 287 10.36 29.21 1.11
C SER A 287 10.40 27.73 1.44
N MET A 288 9.33 27.22 2.04
CA MET A 288 9.19 25.84 2.46
C MET A 288 7.83 25.27 2.06
N GLY A 289 7.74 23.95 2.07
CA GLY A 289 6.51 23.26 1.74
C GLY A 289 6.68 21.75 1.60
N ILE A 290 5.65 21.13 1.03
CA ILE A 290 5.57 19.71 0.77
C ILE A 290 5.25 19.52 -0.71
N GLN A 291 6.00 18.67 -1.38
CA GLN A 291 5.75 18.26 -2.76
C GLN A 291 5.34 16.80 -2.78
N ILE A 292 4.33 16.48 -3.57
CA ILE A 292 3.89 15.11 -3.78
C ILE A 292 3.84 14.91 -5.28
N SER A 293 4.64 13.97 -5.79
CA SER A 293 4.80 13.69 -7.21
C SER A 293 4.38 12.27 -7.51
N GLN A 294 3.75 12.06 -8.67
CA GLN A 294 3.37 10.73 -9.13
C GLN A 294 3.30 10.64 -10.63
N HIS A 295 3.19 9.41 -11.14
CA HIS A 295 2.92 9.16 -12.54
C HIS A 295 1.56 9.73 -12.97
N VAL A 296 1.42 10.18 -14.23
CA VAL A 296 0.19 10.75 -14.81
C VAL A 296 -1.04 9.85 -14.68
N ASN A 297 -0.84 8.53 -14.64
CA ASN A 297 -1.92 7.54 -14.45
C ASN A 297 -2.58 7.64 -13.06
N ASN A 298 -1.92 8.28 -12.08
CA ASN A 298 -2.44 8.57 -10.75
C ASN A 298 -3.00 10.00 -10.63
N SER A 299 -3.39 10.64 -11.73
CA SER A 299 -3.93 12.01 -11.74
C SER A 299 -5.17 12.19 -10.86
N ASN A 300 -6.08 11.22 -10.84
CA ASN A 300 -7.24 11.24 -9.95
C ASN A 300 -6.84 11.26 -8.47
N LEU A 301 -5.88 10.41 -8.07
CA LEU A 301 -5.37 10.39 -6.70
C LEU A 301 -4.72 11.72 -6.32
N LEU A 302 -3.88 12.30 -7.20
CA LEU A 302 -3.24 13.59 -6.94
C LEU A 302 -4.26 14.74 -6.88
N ARG A 303 -5.33 14.67 -7.66
CA ARG A 303 -6.44 15.62 -7.58
C ARG A 303 -7.19 15.51 -6.26
N GLU A 304 -7.46 14.29 -5.78
CA GLU A 304 -8.07 14.08 -4.47
C GLU A 304 -7.20 14.60 -3.32
N LEU A 305 -5.89 14.35 -3.37
CA LEU A 305 -4.93 14.89 -2.40
C LEU A 305 -4.92 16.42 -2.42
N ALA A 306 -4.94 17.02 -3.61
CA ALA A 306 -5.01 18.47 -3.76
C ALA A 306 -6.32 19.04 -3.20
N ASP A 307 -7.47 18.44 -3.54
CA ASP A 307 -8.80 18.85 -3.06
C ASP A 307 -8.89 18.86 -1.53
N TYR A 308 -8.25 17.88 -0.88
CA TYR A 308 -8.24 17.77 0.58
C TYR A 308 -7.61 19.01 1.25
N PHE A 309 -6.50 19.50 0.71
CA PHE A 309 -5.80 20.67 1.29
C PHE A 309 -6.37 22.00 0.79
N ASN A 310 -6.66 22.09 -0.51
CA ASN A 310 -7.24 23.27 -1.13
C ASN A 310 -7.78 22.90 -2.53
N PRO A 311 -9.09 23.02 -2.78
CA PRO A 311 -9.69 22.75 -4.09
C PRO A 311 -9.03 23.52 -5.25
N ASN A 312 -8.53 24.73 -4.98
CA ASN A 312 -7.88 25.59 -5.98
C ASN A 312 -6.41 25.25 -6.23
N LEU A 313 -5.84 24.26 -5.52
CA LEU A 313 -4.45 23.86 -5.70
C LEU A 313 -4.24 23.29 -7.10
N LYS A 314 -3.21 23.74 -7.81
CA LYS A 314 -2.89 23.27 -9.16
C LYS A 314 -2.15 21.93 -9.11
N VAL A 315 -2.59 20.97 -9.92
CA VAL A 315 -1.81 19.79 -10.29
C VAL A 315 -1.00 20.16 -11.53
N SER A 316 0.32 20.22 -11.39
CA SER A 316 1.25 20.61 -12.45
C SER A 316 1.93 19.40 -13.08
N VAL A 317 2.13 19.43 -14.41
CA VAL A 317 3.00 18.46 -15.09
C VAL A 317 4.46 18.70 -14.66
N HIS A 318 5.16 17.61 -14.33
CA HIS A 318 6.53 17.61 -13.84
C HIS A 318 7.35 16.53 -14.56
N GLY A 319 7.83 16.84 -15.77
CA GLY A 319 8.52 15.88 -16.63
C GLY A 319 7.58 15.21 -17.64
N LYS A 320 8.04 14.12 -18.27
CA LYS A 320 7.33 13.50 -19.41
C LYS A 320 6.02 12.80 -19.00
N GLU A 321 6.05 12.04 -17.91
CA GLU A 321 4.93 11.20 -17.45
C GLU A 321 4.68 11.34 -15.95
N SER A 322 5.06 12.49 -15.38
CA SER A 322 4.91 12.77 -13.96
C SER A 322 4.16 14.08 -13.75
N ILE A 323 3.39 14.12 -12.68
CA ILE A 323 2.57 15.22 -12.20
C ILE A 323 2.88 15.44 -10.73
N GLN A 324 2.67 16.67 -10.27
CA GLN A 324 3.05 17.09 -8.94
C GLN A 324 2.06 18.09 -8.39
N ILE A 325 1.84 18.02 -7.07
CA ILE A 325 1.21 19.07 -6.28
C ILE A 325 2.25 19.67 -5.33
N THR A 326 2.17 20.97 -5.09
CA THR A 326 3.05 21.69 -4.15
C THR A 326 2.21 22.38 -3.10
N LEU A 327 2.29 21.88 -1.87
CA LEU A 327 1.67 22.46 -0.69
C LEU A 327 2.65 23.45 -0.08
N GLY A 328 2.40 24.74 -0.25
CA GLY A 328 3.27 25.80 0.26
C GLY A 328 2.57 27.14 0.39
N GLY A 329 3.31 28.11 0.93
CA GLY A 329 2.79 29.46 1.22
C GLY A 329 2.30 29.60 2.65
N LYS A 330 2.56 30.77 3.24
CA LYS A 330 2.32 31.08 4.66
C LYS A 330 0.87 30.79 5.07
N LYS A 331 -0.11 31.25 4.27
CA LYS A 331 -1.53 31.06 4.54
C LYS A 331 -1.92 29.57 4.63
N LEU A 332 -1.62 28.80 3.59
CA LEU A 332 -1.92 27.37 3.54
C LEU A 332 -1.22 26.59 4.66
N TRP A 333 0.04 26.96 4.95
CA TRP A 333 0.81 26.33 6.01
C TRP A 333 0.17 26.52 7.39
N ASN A 334 -0.21 27.75 7.72
CA ASN A 334 -0.70 28.10 9.04
C ASN A 334 -2.14 27.64 9.26
N GLU A 335 -3.00 27.76 8.23
CA GLU A 335 -4.44 27.47 8.36
C GLU A 335 -4.77 25.98 8.18
N VAL A 336 -4.02 25.26 7.34
CA VAL A 336 -4.41 23.89 6.93
C VAL A 336 -3.33 22.87 7.25
N ILE A 337 -2.11 23.06 6.75
CA ILE A 337 -1.05 22.04 6.84
C ILE A 337 -0.66 21.79 8.29
N SER A 338 -0.46 22.86 9.08
CA SER A 338 -0.06 22.73 10.49
C SER A 338 -1.09 21.96 11.31
N LYS A 339 -2.38 22.25 11.11
CA LYS A 339 -3.48 21.52 11.76
C LYS A 339 -3.54 20.06 11.33
N HIS A 340 -3.42 19.79 10.03
CA HIS A 340 -3.47 18.44 9.48
C HIS A 340 -2.47 17.48 10.16
N PHE A 341 -1.23 17.93 10.38
CA PHE A 341 -0.19 17.11 11.00
C PHE A 341 -0.29 17.01 12.53
N ILE A 342 -1.06 17.89 13.18
CA ILE A 342 -1.42 17.72 14.60
C ILE A 342 -2.47 16.61 14.70
N ASP A 343 -3.49 16.64 13.85
CA ASP A 343 -4.60 15.69 13.87
C ASP A 343 -4.20 14.30 13.35
N ASN A 344 -3.21 14.25 12.45
CA ASN A 344 -2.75 13.02 11.80
C ASN A 344 -1.22 12.95 11.85
N PRO A 345 -0.62 12.17 12.75
CA PRO A 345 0.84 12.06 12.84
C PRO A 345 1.46 11.46 11.56
N ILE A 346 2.61 11.99 11.16
CA ILE A 346 3.48 11.38 10.14
C ILE A 346 4.65 10.66 10.82
N HIS A 347 5.00 9.48 10.30
CA HIS A 347 6.07 8.63 10.84
C HIS A 347 7.26 8.56 9.87
N GLY A 348 8.34 7.88 10.30
CA GLY A 348 9.59 7.76 9.54
C GLY A 348 10.43 9.03 9.55
N SER A 349 11.46 9.09 8.70
CA SER A 349 12.39 10.23 8.67
C SER A 349 11.70 11.55 8.28
N LYS A 350 10.57 11.47 7.56
CA LYS A 350 9.80 12.66 7.18
C LYS A 350 9.08 13.30 8.35
N GLY A 351 8.73 12.56 9.39
CA GLY A 351 8.23 13.15 10.64
C GLY A 351 9.28 13.98 11.36
N LEU A 352 10.54 13.53 11.34
CA LEU A 352 11.67 14.30 11.84
C LEU A 352 11.87 15.59 11.01
N ARG A 353 11.80 15.47 9.68
CA ARG A 353 11.92 16.62 8.77
C ARG A 353 10.77 17.63 8.94
N LEU A 354 9.57 17.17 9.23
CA LEU A 354 8.42 18.03 9.54
C LEU A 354 8.65 18.86 10.81
N LYS A 355 9.20 18.25 11.88
CA LYS A 355 9.50 18.97 13.13
C LYS A 355 10.46 20.15 12.87
N LYS A 356 11.49 19.95 12.04
CA LYS A 356 12.39 21.03 11.60
C LYS A 356 11.63 22.13 10.87
N LEU A 357 10.79 21.77 9.91
CA LEU A 357 9.97 22.74 9.18
C LEU A 357 9.03 23.52 10.10
N GLN A 358 8.42 22.88 11.09
CA GLN A 358 7.56 23.56 12.07
C GLN A 358 8.36 24.55 12.94
N ALA A 359 9.58 24.20 13.35
CA ALA A 359 10.46 25.12 14.08
C ALA A 359 10.86 26.32 13.22
N ILE A 360 11.18 26.09 11.94
CA ILE A 360 11.50 27.16 10.99
C ILE A 360 10.28 28.03 10.70
N ALA A 361 9.09 27.45 10.55
CA ALA A 361 7.85 28.18 10.34
C ALA A 361 7.58 29.19 11.47
N LYS A 362 7.80 28.81 12.73
CA LYS A 362 7.69 29.72 13.88
C LYS A 362 8.62 30.94 13.76
N ILE A 363 9.86 30.73 13.29
CA ILE A 363 10.82 31.82 13.04
C ILE A 363 10.31 32.74 11.92
N LEU A 364 9.82 32.16 10.82
CA LEU A 364 9.30 32.91 9.68
C LEU A 364 7.99 33.66 10.01
N ASP A 365 7.17 33.11 10.90
CA ASP A 365 5.90 33.73 11.29
C ASP A 365 6.09 35.00 12.11
N SER A 366 7.15 35.07 12.93
CA SER A 366 7.50 36.25 13.75
C SER A 366 7.74 37.52 12.92
N GLY A 367 8.14 37.39 11.65
CA GLY A 367 8.54 38.51 10.80
C GLY A 367 9.89 39.16 11.16
N GLU A 368 10.47 38.84 12.33
CA GLU A 368 11.71 39.45 12.82
C GLU A 368 12.95 39.13 11.99
N HIS A 369 12.87 38.06 11.19
CA HIS A 369 13.91 37.62 10.25
C HIS A 369 14.12 38.58 9.07
N LEU A 370 13.21 39.54 8.86
CA LEU A 370 13.34 40.57 7.82
C LEU A 370 13.74 41.91 8.42
N THR A 371 14.55 42.64 7.67
CA THR A 371 14.83 44.06 7.92
C THR A 371 14.56 44.86 6.65
N ARG A 372 14.10 46.10 6.81
CA ARG A 372 13.82 46.97 5.68
C ARG A 372 15.11 47.65 5.23
N ARG A 373 15.51 47.44 3.97
CA ARG A 373 16.57 48.19 3.29
C ARG A 373 15.98 48.91 2.09
N GLY A 374 15.68 50.19 2.26
CA GLY A 374 14.98 51.01 1.26
C GLY A 374 13.55 50.50 0.99
N ARG A 375 13.27 50.13 -0.26
CA ARG A 375 11.97 49.57 -0.70
C ARG A 375 11.88 48.05 -0.57
N ALA A 376 12.99 47.36 -0.25
CA ALA A 376 13.02 45.91 -0.16
C ALA A 376 13.10 45.44 1.30
N LEU A 377 12.50 44.28 1.58
CA LEU A 377 12.76 43.50 2.78
C LEU A 377 13.92 42.56 2.49
N VAL A 378 14.92 42.59 3.36
CA VAL A 378 16.13 41.76 3.25
C VAL A 378 16.20 40.83 4.45
N PHE A 379 16.59 39.59 4.19
CA PHE A 379 16.76 38.58 5.23
C PHE A 379 17.98 38.90 6.10
N LYS A 380 17.80 38.89 7.41
CA LYS A 380 18.86 39.13 8.39
C LYS A 380 19.83 37.93 8.44
N PRO A 381 21.17 38.13 8.35
CA PRO A 381 22.14 37.02 8.33
C PRO A 381 22.02 36.05 9.51
N GLU A 382 21.83 36.56 10.73
CA GLU A 382 21.73 35.77 11.95
C GLU A 382 20.55 34.79 11.94
N TYR A 383 19.44 35.19 11.32
CA TYR A 383 18.27 34.31 11.14
C TYR A 383 18.50 33.27 10.05
N LYS A 384 19.28 33.62 9.02
CA LYS A 384 19.65 32.69 7.95
C LYS A 384 20.48 31.55 8.53
N ASP A 385 21.49 31.87 9.32
CA ASP A 385 22.38 30.89 9.96
C ASP A 385 21.61 30.02 10.96
N ARG A 386 20.72 30.61 11.75
CA ARG A 386 19.85 29.87 12.67
C ARG A 386 18.96 28.86 11.94
N ILE A 387 18.34 29.25 10.81
CA ILE A 387 17.49 28.37 10.01
C ILE A 387 18.31 27.24 9.38
N LEU A 388 19.48 27.55 8.83
CA LEU A 388 20.38 26.54 8.26
C LEU A 388 20.81 25.53 9.32
N LYS A 389 21.16 25.99 10.53
CA LYS A 389 21.51 25.12 11.65
C LYS A 389 20.39 24.13 11.98
N ILE A 390 19.13 24.60 12.08
CA ILE A 390 17.97 23.72 12.32
C ILE A 390 17.77 22.73 11.15
N TRP A 391 17.96 23.20 9.92
CA TRP A 391 17.73 22.39 8.74
C TRP A 391 18.77 21.27 8.59
N ASP A 392 20.03 21.57 8.86
CA ASP A 392 21.16 20.67 8.66
C ASP A 392 21.45 19.78 9.88
N GLU A 393 20.83 20.05 11.04
CA GLU A 393 20.98 19.24 12.27
C GLU A 393 20.62 17.77 12.06
N GLU A 394 21.58 16.84 12.13
CA GLU A 394 21.27 15.41 12.06
C GLU A 394 20.53 14.97 13.33
N TYR A 395 19.43 14.26 13.18
CA TYR A 395 18.82 13.59 14.32
C TYR A 395 19.70 12.41 14.71
N ALA A 396 20.09 12.33 15.99
CA ALA A 396 20.69 11.12 16.52
C ALA A 396 19.72 9.95 16.27
N ALA A 397 20.18 8.98 15.48
CA ALA A 397 19.40 7.85 15.00
C ALA A 397 19.06 6.85 16.11
#